data_AF-A0A7S4C489-F1
#
_entry.id   AF-A0A7S4C489-F1
#
_cell.length_a   1.000
_cell.length_b   1.000
_cell.length_c   1.000
_cell.angle_alpha   90.00
_cell.angle_beta   90.00
_cell.angle_gamma   90.00
#
_symmetry.space_group_name_H-M   'P 1'
#
loop_
_entity.id
_entity.type
_entity.pdbx_description
1 polymer ?
#
loop_
_entity_poly.entity_id
_entity_poly.type
_entity_poly.pdbx_seq_one_letter_code
_entity_poly.pdbx_strand_id
1 'polypeptide(L)'
;MPSALHCLEFVCPEDSTVSLRCDAAQVEHLRLFLKVAIVEQLLLRLHAGVDLEVQNPFARLRDFCGYFVLSALPVGCDALDDVPLRMAMVPDSQSKRRLIAAFTANDALQFFVAAREAAAQTREEQLVSVQLSGLELFGHLAGSSADGIVFNACGPTQPIALQREVTKAILNYP
;
A
#
# COMPACT_ATOMS: atom_id res chain seq x y z
N MET A 1 31.51 17.84 -2.86
CA MET A 1 31.10 18.63 -1.67
C MET A 1 30.76 17.65 -0.57
N PRO A 2 31.21 17.82 0.68
CA PRO A 2 30.88 16.90 1.75
C PRO A 2 29.38 17.00 2.07
N SER A 3 28.66 15.89 1.93
CA SER A 3 27.25 15.79 2.30
C SER A 3 27.12 16.05 3.80
N ALA A 4 26.24 16.98 4.19
CA ALA A 4 25.96 17.25 5.59
C ALA A 4 25.40 16.00 6.26
N LEU A 5 26.01 15.57 7.37
CA LEU A 5 25.51 14.48 8.19
C LEU A 5 24.44 15.03 9.14
N HIS A 6 23.28 14.38 9.13
CA HIS A 6 22.18 14.60 10.05
C HIS A 6 22.29 13.62 11.22
N CYS A 7 21.99 14.09 12.43
CA CYS A 7 21.87 13.24 13.61
C CYS A 7 20.39 12.95 13.84
N LEU A 8 19.99 11.68 13.78
CA LEU A 8 18.66 11.21 14.16
C LEU A 8 18.75 10.58 15.55
N GLU A 9 17.91 11.02 16.47
CA GLU A 9 17.82 10.46 17.82
C GLU A 9 16.59 9.57 17.94
N PHE A 10 16.82 8.32 18.32
CA PHE A 10 15.76 7.35 18.58
C PHE A 10 15.68 7.10 20.08
N VAL A 11 14.48 7.22 20.63
CA VAL A 11 14.18 6.82 22.01
C VAL A 11 13.81 5.35 22.01
N CYS A 12 14.64 4.52 22.61
CA CYS A 12 14.37 3.11 22.80
C CYS A 12 13.42 2.90 24.00
N PRO A 13 12.70 1.77 24.07
CA PRO A 13 11.77 1.47 25.16
C PRO A 13 12.41 1.42 26.57
N GLU A 14 13.74 1.32 26.63
CA GLU A 14 14.52 1.26 27.88
C GLU A 14 15.01 2.64 28.35
N ASP A 15 14.39 3.73 27.87
CA ASP A 15 14.83 5.13 28.07
C ASP A 15 16.27 5.42 27.61
N SER A 16 16.83 4.54 26.77
CA SER A 16 18.12 4.76 26.12
C SER A 16 17.93 5.50 24.80
N THR A 17 18.80 6.48 24.55
CA THR A 17 18.81 7.23 23.29
C THR A 17 19.89 6.71 22.37
N VAL A 18 19.51 6.29 21.16
CA VAL A 18 20.46 5.89 20.12
C VAL A 18 20.54 7.00 19.08
N SER A 19 21.75 7.55 18.90
CA SER A 19 22.02 8.54 17.87
C SER A 19 22.56 7.87 16.60
N LEU A 20 21.86 8.01 15.49
CA LEU A 20 22.29 7.54 14.17
C LEU A 20 22.78 8.72 13.34
N ARG A 21 24.01 8.64 12.82
CA ARG A 21 24.53 9.63 11.87
C ARG A 21 24.23 9.18 10.46
N CYS A 22 23.43 9.97 9.76
CA CYS A 22 22.97 9.66 8.42
C CYS A 22 23.28 10.79 7.46
N ASP A 23 23.58 10.49 6.21
CA ASP A 23 23.49 11.49 5.15
C ASP A 23 22.03 11.82 4.81
N ALA A 24 21.82 12.86 4.00
CA ALA A 24 20.47 13.29 3.62
C ALA A 24 19.64 12.20 2.92
N ALA A 25 20.26 11.35 2.09
CA ALA A 25 19.56 10.29 1.38
C ALA A 25 19.11 9.18 2.35
N GLN A 26 19.96 8.83 3.32
CA GLN A 26 19.64 7.86 4.38
C GLN A 26 18.50 8.35 5.28
N VAL A 27 18.48 9.65 5.63
CA VAL A 27 17.37 10.24 6.40
C VAL A 27 16.05 10.12 5.65
N GLU A 28 16.02 10.41 4.35
CA GLU A 28 14.81 10.29 3.54
C GLU A 28 14.33 8.84 3.44
N HIS A 29 15.24 7.88 3.25
CA HIS A 29 14.90 6.46 3.28
C HIS A 29 14.30 6.02 4.62
N LEU A 30 14.90 6.45 5.74
CA LEU A 30 14.36 6.14 7.08
C LEU A 30 12.98 6.76 7.30
N ARG A 31 12.77 8.00 6.85
CA ARG A 31 11.45 8.66 6.93
C ARG A 31 10.39 7.90 6.13
N LEU A 32 10.73 7.45 4.93
CA LEU A 32 9.80 6.66 4.11
C LEU A 32 9.50 5.32 4.77
N PHE A 33 10.54 4.61 5.25
CA PHE A 33 10.40 3.34 5.96
C PHE A 33 9.48 3.46 7.17
N LEU A 34 9.66 4.49 8.01
CA LEU A 34 8.82 4.73 9.17
C LEU A 34 7.35 4.97 8.79
N LYS A 35 7.10 5.72 7.71
CA LYS A 35 5.72 5.94 7.22
C LYS A 35 5.06 4.62 6.79
N VAL A 36 5.77 3.80 6.00
CA VAL A 36 5.30 2.48 5.57
C VAL A 36 5.01 1.59 6.78
N ALA A 37 5.95 1.49 7.72
CA ALA A 37 5.82 0.65 8.91
C ALA A 37 4.61 1.06 9.77
N ILE A 38 4.38 2.37 9.95
CA ILE A 38 3.20 2.87 10.67
C ILE A 38 1.91 2.47 9.96
N VAL A 39 1.84 2.65 8.64
CA VAL A 39 0.67 2.28 7.84
C VAL A 39 0.38 0.78 7.92
N GLU A 40 1.41 -0.05 7.79
CA GLU A 40 1.27 -1.51 7.91
C GLU A 40 0.78 -1.94 9.30
N GLN A 41 1.33 -1.34 10.37
CA GLN A 41 0.85 -1.59 11.73
C GLN A 41 -0.61 -1.17 11.94
N LEU A 42 -1.02 -0.03 11.37
CA LEU A 42 -2.42 0.41 11.42
C LEU A 42 -3.33 -0.56 10.67
N LEU A 43 -2.95 -1.01 9.48
CA LEU A 43 -3.70 -1.99 8.70
C LEU A 43 -3.84 -3.32 9.46
N LEU A 44 -2.76 -3.82 10.07
CA LEU A 44 -2.77 -5.05 10.85
C LEU A 44 -3.71 -4.96 12.05
N ARG A 45 -3.64 -3.88 12.82
CA ARG A 45 -4.52 -3.68 13.99
C ARG A 45 -5.98 -3.53 13.58
N LEU A 46 -6.24 -2.81 12.49
CA LEU A 46 -7.58 -2.65 11.94
C LEU A 46 -8.17 -4.00 11.49
N HIS A 47 -7.35 -4.83 10.85
CA HIS A 47 -7.74 -6.19 10.44
C HIS A 47 -7.99 -7.10 11.65
N ALA A 48 -7.18 -6.99 12.70
CA ALA A 48 -7.33 -7.76 13.92
C ALA A 48 -8.45 -7.26 14.85
N GLY A 49 -9.07 -6.10 14.55
CA GLY A 49 -10.08 -5.48 15.41
C GLY A 49 -9.53 -4.97 16.74
N VAL A 50 -8.25 -4.58 16.78
CA VAL A 50 -7.55 -4.11 17.97
C VAL A 50 -7.53 -2.58 18.02
N ASP A 51 -7.46 -2.01 19.22
CA ASP A 51 -7.38 -0.58 19.43
C ASP A 51 -6.19 0.09 18.71
N LEU A 52 -6.49 1.23 18.09
CA LEU A 52 -5.54 2.04 17.33
C LEU A 52 -4.95 3.12 18.25
N GLU A 53 -3.80 2.85 18.85
CA GLU A 53 -3.09 3.75 19.80
C GLU A 53 -2.36 4.92 19.10
N VAL A 54 -2.85 5.36 17.95
CA VAL A 54 -2.22 6.40 17.12
C VAL A 54 -3.20 7.54 16.95
N GLN A 55 -2.72 8.78 17.05
CA GLN A 55 -3.55 9.95 16.75
C GLN A 55 -3.98 9.94 15.27
N ASN A 56 -5.29 10.08 15.05
CA ASN A 56 -5.93 10.15 13.73
C ASN A 56 -5.51 8.99 12.79
N PRO A 57 -5.78 7.72 13.14
CA PRO A 57 -5.27 6.58 12.39
C PRO A 57 -5.82 6.53 10.96
N PHE A 58 -7.08 6.92 10.76
CA PHE A 58 -7.70 6.97 9.43
C PHE A 58 -7.12 8.08 8.56
N ALA A 59 -6.83 9.27 9.11
CA ALA A 59 -6.12 10.31 8.38
C ALA A 59 -4.75 9.82 7.91
N ARG A 60 -3.99 9.09 8.73
CA ARG A 60 -2.69 8.53 8.33
C ARG A 60 -2.80 7.53 7.17
N LEU A 61 -3.84 6.69 7.17
CA LEU A 61 -4.08 5.77 6.05
C LEU A 61 -4.49 6.53 4.79
N ARG A 62 -5.37 7.53 4.90
CA ARG A 62 -5.85 8.35 3.79
C ARG A 62 -4.74 9.20 3.17
N ASP A 63 -3.89 9.79 3.99
CA ASP A 63 -2.90 10.77 3.55
C ASP A 63 -1.56 10.11 3.14
N PHE A 64 -1.45 8.78 3.28
CA PHE A 64 -0.28 8.04 2.84
C PHE A 64 -0.18 8.02 1.31
N CYS A 65 0.95 8.46 0.76
CA CYS A 65 1.19 8.60 -0.68
C CYS A 65 1.95 7.41 -1.34
N GLY A 66 1.97 6.25 -0.68
CA GLY A 66 2.86 5.14 -1.05
C GLY A 66 2.16 3.82 -1.34
N TYR A 67 0.88 3.83 -1.74
CA TYR A 67 0.21 2.59 -2.12
C TYR A 67 0.49 2.27 -3.59
N PHE A 68 0.85 1.02 -3.87
CA PHE A 68 0.99 0.51 -5.22
C PHE A 68 -0.21 -0.34 -5.58
N VAL A 69 -0.72 -0.16 -6.78
CA VAL A 69 -1.72 -1.03 -7.40
C VAL A 69 -1.26 -1.41 -8.79
N LEU A 70 -1.76 -2.53 -9.31
CA LEU A 70 -1.55 -2.91 -10.70
C LEU A 70 -2.75 -2.49 -11.53
N SER A 71 -2.52 -1.79 -12.63
CA SER A 71 -3.54 -1.51 -13.63
C SER A 71 -3.32 -2.40 -14.85
N ALA A 72 -4.40 -3.00 -15.35
CA ALA A 72 -4.39 -3.66 -16.66
C ALA A 72 -4.60 -2.59 -17.74
N LEU A 73 -3.56 -2.35 -18.56
CA LEU A 73 -3.64 -1.50 -19.74
C LEU A 73 -3.81 -2.36 -20.99
N PRO A 74 -4.67 -1.94 -21.94
CA PRO A 74 -4.69 -2.54 -23.27
C PRO A 74 -3.31 -2.42 -23.92
N VAL A 75 -2.86 -3.48 -24.58
CA VAL A 75 -1.58 -3.48 -25.29
C VAL A 75 -1.57 -2.37 -26.34
N GLY A 76 -0.61 -1.44 -26.24
CA GLY A 76 -0.45 -0.29 -27.16
C GLY A 76 -1.00 1.06 -26.67
N CYS A 77 -1.50 1.14 -25.42
CA CYS A 77 -1.77 2.42 -24.76
C CYS A 77 -0.68 2.75 -23.74
N ASP A 78 0.14 3.77 -24.03
CA ASP A 78 1.19 4.25 -23.13
C ASP A 78 0.69 5.32 -22.14
N ALA A 79 -0.50 5.89 -22.37
CA ALA A 79 -1.06 6.97 -21.55
C ALA A 79 -2.18 6.45 -20.64
N LEU A 80 -2.03 6.68 -19.33
CA LEU A 80 -3.04 6.39 -18.30
C LEU A 80 -4.13 7.47 -18.20
N ASP A 81 -3.95 8.62 -18.85
CA ASP A 81 -4.73 9.83 -18.57
C ASP A 81 -6.21 9.75 -18.98
N ASP A 82 -6.57 8.91 -19.96
CA ASP A 82 -7.94 8.76 -20.46
C ASP A 82 -8.53 7.34 -20.27
N VAL A 83 -7.78 6.41 -19.68
CA VAL A 83 -8.23 5.03 -19.46
C VAL A 83 -8.62 4.86 -18.00
N PRO A 84 -9.87 4.46 -17.67
CA PRO A 84 -10.27 4.23 -16.29
C PRO A 84 -9.37 3.16 -15.66
N LEU A 85 -8.75 3.51 -14.53
CA LEU A 85 -7.82 2.65 -13.81
C LEU A 85 -8.48 1.29 -13.46
N ARG A 86 -8.08 0.23 -14.17
CA ARG A 86 -8.57 -1.13 -13.93
C ARG A 86 -7.63 -1.85 -12.97
N MET A 87 -7.86 -1.66 -11.67
CA MET A 87 -7.05 -2.27 -10.63
C MET A 87 -7.16 -3.80 -10.64
N ALA A 88 -6.01 -4.47 -10.49
CA ALA A 88 -5.92 -5.92 -10.46
C ALA A 88 -6.62 -6.50 -9.22
N MET A 89 -7.29 -7.62 -9.43
CA MET A 89 -8.02 -8.33 -8.38
C MET A 89 -7.17 -9.44 -7.75
N VAL A 90 -7.41 -9.76 -6.48
CA VAL A 90 -6.85 -10.96 -5.87
C VAL A 90 -7.57 -12.19 -6.45
N PRO A 91 -6.86 -13.23 -6.89
CA PRO A 91 -7.49 -14.48 -7.29
C PRO A 91 -8.09 -15.18 -6.06
N ASP A 92 -9.39 -15.01 -5.85
CA ASP A 92 -10.11 -15.64 -4.74
C ASP A 92 -10.98 -16.79 -5.26
N SER A 93 -10.46 -18.01 -5.15
CA SER A 93 -11.16 -19.24 -5.55
C SER A 93 -12.22 -19.68 -4.54
N GLN A 94 -12.22 -19.15 -3.32
CA GLN A 94 -13.04 -19.66 -2.21
C GLN A 94 -14.22 -18.74 -1.88
N SER A 95 -14.01 -17.42 -1.79
CA SER A 95 -14.99 -16.52 -1.18
C SER A 95 -15.87 -15.75 -2.17
N LYS A 96 -15.67 -15.92 -3.49
CA LYS A 96 -16.34 -15.16 -4.58
C LYS A 96 -16.27 -13.62 -4.42
N ARG A 97 -15.55 -13.11 -3.41
CA ARG A 97 -15.43 -11.69 -3.15
C ARG A 97 -14.53 -11.06 -4.19
N ARG A 98 -14.97 -9.89 -4.67
CA ARG A 98 -14.21 -9.05 -5.58
C ARG A 98 -13.31 -8.16 -4.73
N LEU A 99 -12.10 -8.61 -4.47
CA LEU A 99 -11.11 -7.85 -3.71
C LEU A 99 -10.02 -7.30 -4.62
N ILE A 100 -9.75 -5.99 -4.52
CA ILE A 100 -8.64 -5.33 -5.21
C ILE A 100 -7.33 -5.61 -4.48
N ALA A 101 -6.25 -5.85 -5.21
CA ALA A 101 -4.91 -5.99 -4.65
C ALA A 101 -4.23 -4.61 -4.56
N ALA A 102 -3.69 -4.28 -3.39
CA ALA A 102 -2.81 -3.13 -3.20
C ALA A 102 -1.60 -3.52 -2.36
N PHE A 103 -0.55 -2.71 -2.42
CA PHE A 103 0.72 -3.02 -1.80
C PHE A 103 1.30 -1.77 -1.14
N THR A 104 1.82 -1.92 0.08
CA THR A 104 2.56 -0.86 0.78
C THR A 104 4.06 -0.95 0.52
N ALA A 105 4.51 -2.10 0.01
CA ALA A 105 5.91 -2.38 -0.28
C ALA A 105 6.09 -2.91 -1.71
N ASN A 106 7.16 -2.47 -2.37
CA ASN A 106 7.43 -2.80 -3.77
C ASN A 106 7.79 -4.29 -3.95
N ASP A 107 8.44 -4.92 -2.98
CA ASP A 107 8.76 -6.36 -3.03
C ASP A 107 7.48 -7.23 -3.08
N ALA A 108 6.49 -6.92 -2.24
CA ALA A 108 5.18 -7.60 -2.23
C ALA A 108 4.46 -7.49 -3.59
N LEU A 109 4.54 -6.31 -4.22
CA LEU A 109 4.05 -6.09 -5.58
C LEU A 109 4.77 -6.98 -6.60
N GLN A 110 6.11 -7.04 -6.57
CA GLN A 110 6.89 -7.88 -7.50
C GLN A 110 6.53 -9.36 -7.36
N PHE A 111 6.35 -9.85 -6.13
CA PHE A 111 5.90 -11.23 -5.89
C PHE A 111 4.53 -11.50 -6.49
N PHE A 112 3.59 -10.55 -6.37
CA PHE A 112 2.26 -10.68 -6.96
C PHE A 112 2.31 -10.71 -8.49
N VAL A 113 3.12 -9.85 -9.11
CA VAL A 113 3.33 -9.84 -10.57
C VAL A 113 3.87 -11.18 -11.04
N ALA A 114 4.95 -11.68 -10.41
CA ALA A 114 5.54 -12.96 -10.76
C ALA A 114 4.54 -14.14 -10.60
N ALA A 115 3.75 -14.14 -9.52
CA ALA A 115 2.72 -15.16 -9.30
C ALA A 115 1.61 -15.10 -10.36
N ARG A 116 1.21 -13.89 -10.78
CA ARG A 116 0.23 -13.67 -11.85
C ARG A 116 0.76 -14.10 -13.21
N GLU A 117 1.99 -13.75 -13.56
CA GLU A 117 2.63 -14.17 -14.81
C GLU A 117 2.77 -15.69 -14.90
N ALA A 118 3.09 -16.36 -13.78
CA ALA A 118 3.13 -17.82 -13.73
C ALA A 118 1.75 -18.47 -13.93
N ALA A 119 0.67 -17.80 -13.52
CA ALA A 119 -0.70 -18.29 -13.66
C ALA A 119 -1.38 -17.93 -14.99
N ALA A 120 -0.98 -16.82 -15.63
CA ALA A 120 -1.57 -16.33 -16.86
C ALA A 120 -0.97 -17.03 -18.09
N GLN A 121 -1.75 -17.92 -18.71
CA GLN A 121 -1.38 -18.60 -19.97
C GLN A 121 -1.61 -17.74 -21.23
N THR A 122 -2.16 -16.53 -21.11
CA THR A 122 -2.55 -15.67 -22.25
C THR A 122 -2.17 -14.20 -22.00
N ARG A 123 -1.41 -13.62 -22.95
CA ARG A 123 -0.62 -12.37 -22.87
C ARG A 123 -1.37 -11.09 -23.31
N GLU A 124 -2.69 -11.01 -23.17
CA GLU A 124 -3.47 -9.93 -23.81
C GLU A 124 -3.52 -8.61 -23.03
N GLU A 125 -3.06 -8.58 -21.78
CA GLU A 125 -3.07 -7.38 -20.94
C GLU A 125 -1.67 -7.07 -20.39
N GLN A 126 -1.23 -5.82 -20.53
CA GLN A 126 0.00 -5.33 -19.92
C GLN A 126 -0.32 -4.81 -18.51
N LEU A 127 0.31 -5.39 -17.49
CA LEU A 127 0.19 -4.92 -16.12
C LEU A 127 1.20 -3.81 -15.87
N VAL A 128 0.71 -2.64 -15.44
CA VAL A 128 1.54 -1.50 -15.08
C VAL A 128 1.32 -1.17 -13.61
N SER A 129 2.42 -0.98 -12.88
CA SER A 129 2.38 -0.51 -11.50
C SER A 129 2.06 0.98 -11.47
N VAL A 130 1.05 1.35 -10.69
CA VAL A 130 0.65 2.73 -10.45
C VAL A 130 0.77 3.00 -8.95
N GLN A 131 1.44 4.09 -8.61
CA GLN A 131 1.50 4.58 -7.24
C GLN A 131 0.34 5.56 -7.02
N LEU A 132 -0.44 5.33 -5.96
CA LEU A 132 -1.58 6.15 -5.57
C LEU A 132 -1.41 6.66 -4.14
N SER A 133 -1.98 7.83 -3.88
CA SER A 133 -2.31 8.27 -2.54
C SER A 133 -3.46 7.48 -1.95
N GLY A 134 -3.58 7.47 -0.62
CA GLY A 134 -4.71 6.84 0.06
C GLY A 134 -6.03 7.47 -0.36
N LEU A 135 -6.07 8.80 -0.56
CA LEU A 135 -7.25 9.49 -1.04
C LEU A 135 -7.67 9.00 -2.44
N GLU A 136 -6.73 8.83 -3.37
CA GLU A 136 -7.01 8.26 -4.69
C GLU A 136 -7.42 6.78 -4.60
N LEU A 137 -6.66 5.97 -3.87
CA LEU A 137 -6.92 4.54 -3.70
C LEU A 137 -8.31 4.28 -3.11
N PHE A 138 -8.61 4.90 -1.96
CA PHE A 138 -9.90 4.75 -1.30
C PHE A 138 -11.03 5.42 -2.07
N GLY A 139 -10.76 6.50 -2.81
CA GLY A 139 -11.69 7.12 -3.75
C GLY A 139 -12.10 6.16 -4.88
N HIS A 140 -11.12 5.53 -5.53
CA HIS A 140 -11.37 4.51 -6.55
C HIS A 140 -12.14 3.31 -5.98
N LEU A 141 -11.79 2.84 -4.78
CA LEU A 141 -12.51 1.75 -4.11
C LEU A 141 -13.96 2.11 -3.80
N ALA A 142 -14.21 3.33 -3.32
CA ALA A 142 -15.54 3.82 -3.02
C ALA A 142 -16.44 3.84 -4.27
N GLY A 143 -15.89 4.19 -5.44
CA GLY A 143 -16.58 4.17 -6.73
C GLY A 143 -16.67 2.80 -7.42
N SER A 144 -15.85 1.83 -7.02
CA SER A 144 -15.79 0.51 -7.66
C SER A 144 -16.97 -0.42 -7.28
N SER A 145 -17.12 -1.55 -7.97
CA SER A 145 -18.03 -2.63 -7.56
C SER A 145 -17.34 -3.69 -6.69
N ALA A 146 -16.12 -3.43 -6.22
CA ALA A 146 -15.37 -4.34 -5.37
C ALA A 146 -15.98 -4.40 -3.96
N ASP A 147 -15.86 -5.57 -3.33
CA ASP A 147 -16.31 -5.83 -1.95
C ASP A 147 -15.29 -5.31 -0.93
N GLY A 148 -14.06 -5.02 -1.37
CA GLY A 148 -12.98 -4.56 -0.51
C GLY A 148 -11.63 -4.54 -1.20
N ILE A 149 -10.59 -4.46 -0.36
CA ILE A 149 -9.19 -4.40 -0.74
C ILE A 149 -8.38 -5.38 0.10
N VAL A 150 -7.33 -5.95 -0.48
CA VAL A 150 -6.33 -6.75 0.22
C VAL A 150 -4.98 -6.08 0.03
N PHE A 151 -4.34 -5.74 1.14
CA PHE A 151 -2.97 -5.25 1.16
C PHE A 151 -1.99 -6.40 1.25
N ASN A 152 -0.89 -6.30 0.49
CA ASN A 152 0.22 -7.25 0.48
C ASN A 152 -0.26 -8.69 0.28
N ALA A 153 -1.10 -8.90 -0.74
CA ALA A 153 -1.72 -10.18 -1.05
C ALA A 153 -0.72 -11.32 -1.34
N CYS A 154 0.51 -10.95 -1.71
CA CYS A 154 1.65 -11.85 -1.85
C CYS A 154 2.86 -11.23 -1.17
N GLY A 155 3.69 -12.04 -0.53
CA GLY A 155 4.90 -11.59 0.15
C GLY A 155 5.13 -12.29 1.48
N PRO A 156 6.14 -11.86 2.24
CA PRO A 156 6.48 -12.44 3.54
C PRO A 156 5.51 -12.03 4.66
N THR A 157 4.77 -10.94 4.48
CA THR A 157 3.78 -10.46 5.45
C THR A 157 2.41 -11.10 5.19
N GLN A 158 1.62 -11.22 6.26
CA GLN A 158 0.26 -11.77 6.15
C GLN A 158 -0.62 -10.81 5.34
N PRO A 159 -1.41 -11.29 4.36
CA PRO A 159 -2.37 -10.46 3.64
C PRO A 159 -3.38 -9.80 4.56
N ILE A 160 -3.65 -8.51 4.33
CA ILE A 160 -4.57 -7.72 5.15
C ILE A 160 -5.79 -7.35 4.33
N ALA A 161 -6.91 -8.01 4.58
CA ALA A 161 -8.17 -7.72 3.90
C ALA A 161 -9.00 -6.69 4.69
N LEU A 162 -9.43 -5.62 4.00
CA LEU A 162 -10.41 -4.65 4.51
C LEU A 162 -11.68 -4.67 3.65
N GLN A 163 -12.83 -4.59 4.32
CA GLN A 163 -14.13 -4.46 3.65
C GLN A 163 -14.34 -3.04 3.11
N ARG A 164 -15.22 -2.91 2.13
CA ARG A 164 -15.57 -1.63 1.51
C ARG A 164 -16.09 -0.60 2.53
N GLU A 165 -16.78 -1.03 3.57
CA GLU A 165 -17.30 -0.14 4.61
C GLU A 165 -16.17 0.55 5.36
N VAL A 166 -15.09 -0.20 5.64
CA VAL A 166 -13.89 0.33 6.31
C VAL A 166 -13.17 1.32 5.40
N THR A 167 -13.07 1.04 4.10
CA THR A 167 -12.43 1.97 3.15
C THR A 167 -13.21 3.28 3.01
N LYS A 168 -14.54 3.22 3.03
CA LYS A 168 -15.40 4.42 3.08
C LYS A 168 -15.21 5.20 4.37
N ALA A 169 -15.07 4.53 5.51
CA ALA A 169 -14.82 5.19 6.80
C ALA A 169 -13.47 5.93 6.81
N ILE A 170 -12.43 5.34 6.21
CA ILE A 170 -11.12 5.98 6.04
C ILE A 170 -11.23 7.23 5.15
N LEU A 171 -11.92 7.13 4.02
CA LEU A 171 -12.07 8.24 3.06
C LEU A 171 -12.83 9.44 3.66
N ASN A 172 -13.90 9.16 4.40
CA ASN A 172 -14.79 10.17 4.98
C ASN A 172 -14.34 10.70 6.35
N TYR A 173 -13.17 10.30 6.83
CA TYR A 173 -12.62 10.83 8.09
C TYR A 173 -12.41 12.35 7.96
N PRO A 174 -12.74 13.16 8.98
CA PRO A 174 -12.57 14.61 8.91
C PRO A 174 -11.09 15.07 8.82
#